data_AF-A0A0N4U3L3-F1
#
_entry.id   AF-A0A0N4U3L3-F1
#
_cell.length_a   1.000
_cell.length_b   1.000
_cell.length_c   1.000
_cell.angle_alpha   90.00
_cell.angle_beta   90.00
_cell.angle_gamma   90.00
#
_symmetry.space_group_name_H-M   'P 1'
#
loop_
_entity.id
_entity.type
_entity.pdbx_description
1 polymer ?
#
loop_
_entity_poly.entity_id
_entity_poly.type
_entity_poly.pdbx_seq_one_letter_code
_entity_poly.pdbx_strand_id
1 'polypeptide(L)'
;MINIPITIHKNSLLLINKTRNIWKTPLLNKNVVGKYRSTNDNSQLLTYEMAMRPQFVGVRKAWLTWHTQNLENFKLRQGQTIGGARNGMWSYMSL
;
A
#
# COMPACT_ATOMS: atom_id res chain seq x y z
N MET A 1 -7.99 47.40 -47.35
CA MET A 1 -7.29 46.33 -46.60
C MET A 1 -8.28 45.20 -46.39
N ILE A 2 -7.98 44.00 -46.87
CA ILE A 2 -8.90 42.85 -46.86
C ILE A 2 -8.70 42.10 -45.53
N ASN A 3 -9.71 42.06 -44.67
CA ASN A 3 -9.68 41.35 -43.39
C ASN A 3 -10.32 39.97 -43.55
N ILE A 4 -9.51 38.92 -43.51
CA ILE A 4 -9.96 37.52 -43.49
C ILE A 4 -10.10 37.08 -42.02
N PRO A 5 -11.27 36.61 -41.56
CA PRO A 5 -11.43 36.13 -40.19
C PRO A 5 -10.78 34.75 -40.02
N ILE A 6 -9.87 34.63 -39.04
CA ILE A 6 -9.24 33.36 -38.64
C ILE A 6 -10.18 32.63 -37.68
N THR A 7 -10.74 31.50 -38.13
CA THR A 7 -11.57 30.61 -37.31
C THR A 7 -10.68 29.71 -36.46
N ILE A 8 -10.57 29.99 -35.16
CA ILE A 8 -9.79 29.18 -34.21
C ILE A 8 -10.58 27.92 -33.86
N HIS A 9 -10.15 26.77 -34.38
CA HIS A 9 -10.68 25.45 -34.06
C HIS A 9 -10.36 25.09 -32.60
N LYS A 10 -11.35 25.24 -31.71
CA LYS A 10 -11.30 24.77 -30.32
C LYS A 10 -11.42 23.25 -30.29
N ASN A 11 -10.35 22.44 -30.35
CA ASN A 11 -10.51 21.01 -30.00
C ASN A 11 -9.30 20.09 -29.72
N SER A 12 -8.06 20.55 -29.51
CA SER A 12 -6.92 19.60 -29.50
C SER A 12 -6.10 19.41 -28.21
N LEU A 13 -6.32 20.10 -27.08
CA LEU A 13 -5.39 19.96 -25.92
C LEU A 13 -6.03 19.92 -24.53
N LEU A 14 -7.20 19.31 -24.37
CA LEU A 14 -7.79 18.98 -23.06
C LEU A 14 -7.27 17.65 -22.50
N LEU A 15 -5.96 17.50 -22.23
CA LEU A 15 -5.42 16.26 -21.62
C LEU A 15 -4.24 16.46 -20.64
N ILE A 16 -4.14 17.59 -19.95
CA ILE A 16 -3.16 17.73 -18.85
C ILE A 16 -3.82 18.42 -17.64
N ASN A 17 -4.82 17.75 -17.04
CA ASN A 17 -5.20 18.03 -15.65
C ASN A 17 -4.20 17.33 -14.70
N LYS A 18 -2.91 17.64 -14.85
CA LYS A 18 -1.89 17.22 -13.88
C LYS A 18 -1.92 18.22 -12.74
N THR A 19 -2.83 18.01 -11.77
CA THR A 19 -2.86 18.77 -10.52
C THR A 19 -1.49 18.64 -9.83
N ARG A 20 -0.62 19.64 -10.00
CA ARG A 20 0.69 19.68 -9.38
C ARG A 20 0.53 19.88 -7.88
N ASN A 21 0.73 18.84 -7.09
CA ASN A 21 0.84 18.96 -5.64
C ASN A 21 2.19 19.61 -5.30
N ILE A 22 2.16 20.81 -4.71
CA ILE A 22 3.34 21.52 -4.20
C ILE A 22 3.47 21.21 -2.70
N TRP A 23 4.58 20.61 -2.28
CA TRP A 23 4.87 20.34 -0.87
C TRP A 23 5.83 21.40 -0.31
N LYS A 24 5.50 21.98 0.86
CA LYS A 24 6.37 22.94 1.57
C LYS A 24 7.28 22.28 2.62
N THR A 25 7.12 20.98 2.86
CA THR A 25 7.89 20.25 3.89
C THR A 25 9.17 19.67 3.29
N PRO A 26 10.31 19.66 4.01
CA PRO A 26 11.53 19.03 3.52
C PRO A 26 11.32 17.53 3.21
N LEU A 27 12.17 16.99 2.33
CA LEU A 27 12.28 15.56 2.06
C LEU A 27 12.75 14.84 3.33
N LEU A 28 11.81 14.54 4.22
CA LEU A 28 12.06 13.69 5.37
C LEU A 28 11.92 12.23 4.90
N ASN A 29 12.94 11.41 5.18
CA ASN A 29 12.90 9.96 5.03
C ASN A 29 11.96 9.35 6.09
N LYS A 30 10.65 9.60 5.94
CA LYS A 30 9.60 9.09 6.82
C LYS A 30 9.48 7.59 6.64
N ASN A 31 9.21 6.85 7.72
CA ASN A 31 8.95 5.41 7.64
C ASN A 31 7.73 5.11 6.73
N VAL A 32 7.98 4.41 5.62
CA VAL A 32 6.99 4.03 4.57
C VAL A 32 6.47 2.60 4.76
N VAL A 33 7.15 1.76 5.56
CA VAL A 33 6.87 0.32 5.66
C VAL A 33 5.43 0.08 6.10
N GLY A 34 4.73 -0.79 5.35
CA GLY A 34 3.37 -1.24 5.65
C GLY A 34 2.31 -0.14 5.69
N LYS A 35 2.53 1.00 5.03
CA LYS A 35 1.56 2.11 4.96
C LYS A 35 1.12 2.36 3.53
N TYR A 36 -0.19 2.45 3.34
CA TYR A 36 -0.78 2.95 2.09
C TYR A 36 -0.91 4.48 2.17
N ARG A 37 -0.62 5.16 1.06
CA ARG A 37 -0.76 6.62 0.98
C ARG A 37 -2.22 6.96 0.69
N SER A 38 -2.70 8.05 1.27
CA SER A 38 -4.00 8.62 0.89
C SER A 38 -3.91 9.12 -0.55
N THR A 39 -4.84 8.71 -1.40
CA THR A 39 -5.02 9.30 -2.73
C THR A 39 -5.94 10.52 -2.60
N ASN A 40 -5.67 11.59 -3.36
CA ASN A 40 -6.45 12.83 -3.26
C ASN A 40 -7.91 12.65 -3.71
N ASP A 41 -8.15 11.69 -4.60
CA ASP A 41 -9.43 11.38 -5.22
C ASP A 41 -10.16 10.21 -4.53
N ASN A 42 -9.61 9.66 -3.44
CA ASN A 42 -10.09 8.43 -2.81
C ASN A 42 -10.22 7.24 -3.78
N SER A 43 -9.47 7.24 -4.89
CA SER A 43 -9.45 6.14 -5.86
C SER A 43 -9.02 4.79 -5.26
N GLN A 44 -8.23 4.81 -4.18
CA GLN A 44 -7.80 3.61 -3.50
C GLN A 44 -8.67 3.32 -2.27
N LEU A 45 -9.60 2.39 -2.42
CA LEU A 45 -10.37 1.84 -1.30
C LEU A 45 -9.50 0.83 -0.55
N LEU A 46 -9.18 1.12 0.71
CA LEU A 46 -8.37 0.25 1.56
C LEU A 46 -9.27 -0.69 2.36
N THR A 47 -8.89 -1.97 2.40
CA THR A 47 -9.49 -2.91 3.35
C THR A 47 -9.07 -2.56 4.77
N TYR A 48 -9.79 -3.07 5.78
CA TYR A 48 -9.46 -2.89 7.19
C TYR A 48 -7.97 -3.16 7.47
N GLU A 49 -7.46 -4.29 6.96
CA GLU A 49 -6.07 -4.73 7.12
C GLU A 49 -5.04 -3.79 6.49
N MET A 50 -5.39 -3.15 5.38
CA MET A 50 -4.53 -2.20 4.67
C MET A 50 -4.54 -0.81 5.32
N ALA A 51 -5.68 -0.39 5.85
CA ALA A 51 -5.83 0.90 6.53
C ALA A 51 -5.05 0.95 7.86
N MET A 52 -4.78 -0.20 8.49
CA MET A 52 -4.06 -0.28 9.76
C MET A 52 -2.54 -0.15 9.56
N ARG A 53 -1.94 0.81 10.28
CA ARG A 53 -0.48 1.00 10.30
C ARG A 53 0.22 -0.13 11.07
N PRO A 54 1.49 -0.46 10.77
CA PRO A 54 2.19 -1.59 11.39
C PRO A 54 2.32 -1.52 12.92
N GLN A 55 2.35 -0.33 13.51
CA GLN A 55 2.40 -0.19 14.98
C GLN A 55 1.15 -0.66 15.71
N PHE A 56 0.04 -0.94 15.00
CA PHE A 56 -1.21 -1.38 15.59
C PHE A 56 -1.37 -2.91 15.62
N VAL A 57 -0.34 -3.66 15.23
CA VAL A 57 -0.30 -5.12 15.40
C VAL A 57 -0.36 -5.45 16.90
N GLY A 58 -1.30 -6.30 17.29
CA GLY A 58 -1.57 -6.66 18.69
C GLY A 58 -2.51 -5.71 19.44
N VAL A 59 -2.96 -4.61 18.81
CA VAL A 59 -3.93 -3.66 19.42
C VAL A 59 -5.21 -3.58 18.61
N ARG A 60 -5.10 -3.27 17.30
CA ARG A 60 -6.23 -3.22 16.37
C ARG A 60 -6.11 -4.28 15.28
N LYS A 61 -4.88 -4.59 14.88
CA LYS A 61 -4.59 -5.58 13.85
C LYS A 61 -4.14 -6.90 14.48
N ALA A 62 -4.74 -8.00 14.04
CA ALA A 62 -4.32 -9.34 14.45
C ALA A 62 -3.07 -9.80 13.69
N TRP A 63 -2.50 -10.92 14.11
CA TRP A 63 -1.44 -11.60 13.37
C TRP A 63 -2.04 -12.38 12.19
N LEU A 64 -1.41 -12.29 11.01
CA LEU A 64 -1.84 -13.03 9.81
C LEU A 64 -1.51 -14.52 9.91
N THR A 65 -0.53 -14.89 10.72
CA THR A 65 -0.05 -16.26 10.91
C THR A 65 0.19 -16.54 12.37
N TRP A 66 -0.19 -17.73 12.82
CA TRP A 66 0.02 -18.22 14.18
C TRP A 66 0.93 -19.45 14.13
N HIS A 67 2.08 -19.37 14.78
CA HIS A 67 3.03 -20.48 14.89
C HIS A 67 3.77 -20.41 16.22
N THR A 68 4.11 -21.57 16.79
CA THR A 68 4.78 -21.67 18.10
C THR A 68 6.22 -21.17 18.07
N GLN A 69 6.87 -21.15 16.91
CA GLN A 69 8.30 -20.82 16.75
C GLN A 69 8.70 -19.42 17.22
N ASN A 70 7.75 -18.48 17.35
CA ASN A 70 8.03 -17.13 17.86
C ASN A 70 8.02 -17.05 19.40
N LEU A 71 7.48 -18.07 20.08
CA LEU A 71 7.47 -18.17 21.53
C LEU A 71 8.87 -18.49 22.04
N GLU A 72 9.27 -17.87 23.16
CA GLU A 72 10.62 -17.97 23.72
C GLU A 72 11.12 -19.41 23.89
N ASN A 73 10.25 -20.31 24.35
CA ASN A 73 10.55 -21.71 24.61
C ASN A 73 10.75 -22.55 23.33
N PHE A 74 10.29 -22.06 22.18
CA PHE A 74 10.26 -22.80 20.91
C PHE A 74 11.10 -22.13 19.81
N LYS A 75 11.93 -21.16 20.17
CA LYS A 75 12.88 -20.50 19.25
C LYS A 75 13.95 -21.51 18.82
N LEU A 76 13.63 -22.32 17.81
CA LEU A 76 14.65 -22.94 16.98
C LEU A 76 15.49 -21.81 16.37
N ARG A 77 16.82 -22.02 16.26
CA ARG A 77 17.76 -21.03 15.70
C ARG A 77 17.13 -20.36 14.48
N GLN A 78 16.82 -19.07 14.63
CA GLN A 78 16.03 -18.30 13.67
C GLN A 78 16.72 -18.36 12.30
N GLY A 79 16.21 -19.19 11.40
CA GLY A 79 16.88 -19.48 10.14
C GLY A 79 16.19 -20.50 9.23
N GLN A 80 15.24 -21.30 9.75
CA GLN A 80 14.61 -22.37 8.96
C GLN A 80 13.15 -22.11 8.54
N THR A 81 12.52 -21.04 9.02
CA THR A 81 11.06 -20.88 8.91
C THR A 81 10.58 -20.22 7.60
N ILE A 82 11.41 -19.45 6.89
CA ILE A 82 10.93 -18.53 5.84
C ILE A 82 10.98 -19.13 4.41
N GLY A 83 11.58 -20.32 4.22
CA GLY A 83 11.76 -20.95 2.89
C GLY A 83 11.00 -22.26 2.63
N GLY A 84 10.27 -22.80 3.62
CA GLY A 84 9.68 -24.14 3.58
C GLY A 84 8.23 -24.24 3.08
N ALA A 85 7.74 -23.26 2.33
CA ALA A 85 6.36 -23.24 1.82
C ALA A 85 6.19 -24.13 0.57
N ARG A 86 6.29 -25.47 0.70
CA ARG A 86 5.82 -26.42 -0.32
C ARG A 86 5.35 -27.71 0.36
N ASN A 87 4.03 -27.86 0.54
CA ASN A 87 3.32 -29.10 0.94
C ASN A 87 3.37 -29.44 2.45
N GLY A 88 2.27 -29.28 3.19
CA GLY A 88 2.10 -30.01 4.47
C GLY A 88 1.22 -29.43 5.57
N MET A 89 0.92 -28.12 5.59
CA MET A 89 0.31 -27.49 6.79
C MET A 89 -1.21 -27.26 6.75
N TRP A 90 -1.86 -27.40 5.59
CA TRP A 90 -3.31 -27.14 5.46
C TRP A 90 -4.20 -28.34 5.81
N SER A 91 -3.63 -29.50 6.19
CA SER A 91 -4.40 -30.73 6.38
C SER A 91 -5.02 -30.91 7.77
N TYR A 92 -4.77 -30.03 8.74
CA TYR A 92 -5.18 -30.22 10.14
C TYR A 92 -6.32 -29.31 10.63
N MET A 93 -6.96 -28.53 9.74
CA MET A 93 -8.03 -27.59 10.14
C MET A 93 -9.38 -27.83 9.43
N SER A 94 -9.55 -28.95 8.75
CA SER A 94 -10.85 -29.39 8.22
C SER A 94 -11.49 -30.38 9.19
N LEU A 95 -12.20 -29.86 10.19
CA LEU A 95 -13.24 -30.53 10.97
C LEU A 95 -14.54 -29.75 10.80
#